data_AF-A0A935WD09-F1
#
_entry.id   AF-A0A935WD09-F1
#
_cell.length_a   1.000
_cell.length_b   1.000
_cell.length_c   1.000
_cell.angle_alpha   90.00
_cell.angle_beta   90.00
_cell.angle_gamma   90.00
#
_symmetry.space_group_name_H-M   'P 1'
#
loop_
_entity.id
_entity.type
_entity.pdbx_description
1 polymer ?
#
loop_
_entity_poly.entity_id
_entity_poly.type
_entity_poly.pdbx_seq_one_letter_code
_entity_poly.pdbx_strand_id
1 'polypeptide(L)'
;MMRRLVIGAVTGLVLVAAPLGAQVQLRLGTESRATYSDIHEQLQLGTPEADSVRRMLAETRPRRLWQVARRMLEGKVAWDTGVLALTRLAELRWPASHDSVLSWRKQIVQGDIPPPPATDLMDLFPSLRAVDLELQRGAHGDQWMLNDILARIPDAHYDQGDAWVLGRLGAGAADSLAARFLATTDRDLRVRYLTLMSYSTDTTLIPLLQRIHAAPDSFNLPLRAGARASDGLAWIGTRASMQALLDARAAARARGTYADPKLGHADLDFLGSDSSSVVSRTGKWAAEWVAVLR
;
A
#
# COMPACT_ATOMS: atom_id res chain seq x y z
N MET A 1 -24.95 42.88 41.14
CA MET A 1 -23.49 42.76 41.31
C MET A 1 -23.03 41.52 40.56
N MET A 2 -22.37 41.72 39.42
CA MET A 2 -22.12 40.73 38.36
C MET A 2 -21.11 39.66 38.78
N ARG A 3 -21.50 38.37 38.65
CA ARG A 3 -20.56 37.24 38.52
C ARG A 3 -20.24 37.06 37.04
N ARG A 4 -18.98 37.25 36.66
CA ARG A 4 -18.46 36.92 35.32
C ARG A 4 -18.21 35.42 35.26
N LEU A 5 -18.93 34.73 34.38
CA LEU A 5 -18.63 33.36 33.97
C LEU A 5 -17.64 33.43 32.80
N VAL A 6 -16.42 32.96 33.02
CA VAL A 6 -15.43 32.75 31.95
C VAL A 6 -15.84 31.48 31.21
N ILE A 7 -16.42 31.63 30.03
CA ILE A 7 -16.64 30.52 29.10
C ILE A 7 -15.29 30.27 28.41
N GLY A 8 -14.57 29.26 28.92
CA GLY A 8 -13.42 28.70 28.22
C GLY A 8 -13.91 27.94 27.00
N ALA A 9 -13.67 28.50 25.81
CA ALA A 9 -13.87 27.81 24.55
C ALA A 9 -12.83 26.69 24.44
N VAL A 10 -13.26 25.44 24.68
CA VAL A 10 -12.50 24.26 24.26
C VAL A 10 -12.74 24.12 22.76
N THR A 11 -11.84 24.69 21.96
CA THR A 11 -11.73 24.41 20.53
C THR A 11 -11.28 22.98 20.37
N GLY A 12 -12.24 22.05 20.30
CA GLY A 12 -12.00 20.67 19.91
C GLY A 12 -11.47 20.65 18.49
N LEU A 13 -10.16 20.43 18.34
CA LEU A 13 -9.53 20.12 17.07
C LEU A 13 -10.05 18.75 16.64
N VAL A 14 -11.14 18.74 15.86
CA VAL A 14 -11.53 17.54 15.11
C VAL A 14 -10.46 17.36 14.05
N LEU A 15 -9.44 16.57 14.39
CA LEU A 15 -8.60 15.87 13.41
C LEU A 15 -9.56 14.99 12.61
N VAL A 16 -10.08 15.55 11.52
CA VAL A 16 -10.71 14.78 10.47
C VAL A 16 -9.60 13.87 9.96
N ALA A 17 -9.56 12.65 10.48
CA ALA A 17 -8.79 11.57 9.90
C ALA A 17 -9.25 11.50 8.45
N ALA A 18 -8.43 12.04 7.54
CA ALA A 18 -8.67 11.93 6.12
C ALA A 18 -8.94 10.45 5.86
N PRO A 19 -10.06 10.09 5.20
CA PRO A 19 -10.33 8.70 4.91
C PRO A 19 -9.10 8.17 4.19
N LEU A 20 -8.43 7.20 4.82
CA LEU A 20 -7.41 6.37 4.19
C LEU A 20 -8.16 5.58 3.11
N GLY A 21 -8.55 6.23 2.02
CA GLY A 21 -9.19 5.60 0.87
C GLY A 21 -8.18 4.69 0.19
N ALA A 22 -8.66 3.55 -0.31
CA ALA A 22 -7.97 2.58 -1.16
C ALA A 22 -6.46 2.72 -1.22
N GLN A 23 -5.79 1.80 -0.54
CA GLN A 23 -4.35 1.83 -0.38
C GLN A 23 -3.79 0.41 -0.47
N VAL A 24 -4.29 -0.45 -1.39
CA VAL A 24 -3.66 -1.77 -1.69
C VAL A 24 -2.73 -1.64 -2.87
N GLN A 25 -3.22 -0.97 -3.90
CA GLN A 25 -2.62 -0.98 -5.22
C GLN A 25 -2.80 0.36 -5.91
N LEU A 26 -3.53 1.31 -5.31
CA LEU A 26 -3.89 2.53 -6.00
C LEU A 26 -4.35 3.61 -5.04
N ARG A 27 -3.75 4.80 -5.10
CA ARG A 27 -4.23 6.05 -4.51
C ARG A 27 -4.37 7.09 -5.62
N LEU A 28 -5.52 7.75 -5.71
CA LEU A 28 -5.76 8.73 -6.77
C LEU A 28 -6.47 9.97 -6.23
N GLY A 29 -5.89 11.15 -6.48
CA GLY A 29 -6.52 12.44 -6.18
C GLY A 29 -6.59 12.82 -4.70
N THR A 30 -5.65 12.34 -3.88
CA THR A 30 -5.50 12.77 -2.48
C THR A 30 -4.65 14.04 -2.43
N GLU A 31 -5.20 15.16 -1.95
CA GLU A 31 -4.54 16.49 -2.06
C GLU A 31 -3.11 16.54 -1.50
N SER A 32 -2.86 15.89 -0.35
CA SER A 32 -1.57 15.92 0.34
C SER A 32 -0.66 14.71 0.02
N ARG A 33 -1.02 13.90 -0.98
CA ARG A 33 -0.26 12.69 -1.34
C ARG A 33 -0.19 12.49 -2.85
N ALA A 34 0.96 12.03 -3.33
CA ALA A 34 1.16 11.63 -4.71
C ALA A 34 0.12 10.59 -5.14
N THR A 35 -0.33 10.66 -6.39
CA THR A 35 -0.98 9.52 -7.03
C THR A 35 -0.04 8.33 -6.98
N TYR A 36 -0.60 7.15 -6.79
CA TYR A 36 0.13 5.90 -6.74
C TYR A 36 -0.73 4.81 -7.35
N SER A 37 -0.15 3.88 -8.10
CA SER A 37 -0.85 2.78 -8.76
C SER A 37 0.13 1.66 -9.09
N ASP A 38 -0.08 0.47 -8.51
CA ASP A 38 0.62 -0.78 -8.84
C ASP A 38 -0.09 -1.58 -9.95
N ILE A 39 -1.33 -1.22 -10.28
CA ILE A 39 -2.19 -1.94 -11.25
C ILE A 39 -2.41 -1.18 -12.56
N HIS A 40 -2.21 0.14 -12.56
CA HIS A 40 -2.27 0.97 -13.76
C HIS A 40 -0.99 1.78 -13.83
N GLU A 41 -0.08 1.41 -14.71
CA GLU A 41 1.12 2.18 -14.94
C GLU A 41 0.76 3.58 -15.47
N GLN A 42 1.44 4.59 -14.95
CA GLN A 42 1.33 5.99 -15.34
C GLN A 42 -0.10 6.55 -15.27
N LEU A 43 -0.87 6.13 -14.27
CA LEU A 43 -2.22 6.66 -14.06
C LEU A 43 -2.18 8.17 -13.78
N GLN A 44 -2.66 8.96 -14.74
CA GLN A 44 -2.61 10.43 -14.69
C GLN A 44 -3.98 11.03 -14.38
N LEU A 45 -3.99 12.07 -13.55
CA LEU A 45 -5.21 12.83 -13.29
C LEU A 45 -5.72 13.51 -14.56
N GLY A 46 -7.03 13.46 -14.77
CA GLY A 46 -7.69 14.06 -15.93
C GLY A 46 -7.82 13.13 -17.14
N THR A 47 -7.42 11.86 -17.04
CA THR A 47 -7.69 10.86 -18.08
C THR A 47 -8.99 10.10 -17.83
N PRO A 48 -9.64 9.54 -18.87
CA PRO A 48 -10.84 8.71 -18.71
C PRO A 48 -10.65 7.50 -17.79
N GLU A 49 -9.44 6.94 -17.77
CA GLU A 49 -9.06 5.82 -16.88
C GLU A 49 -9.08 6.29 -15.43
N ALA A 50 -8.45 7.43 -15.11
CA ALA A 50 -8.46 8.01 -13.77
C ALA A 50 -9.87 8.34 -13.29
N ASP A 51 -10.75 8.83 -14.17
CA ASP A 51 -12.15 9.06 -13.82
C ASP A 51 -12.92 7.77 -13.55
N SER A 52 -12.62 6.70 -14.27
CA SER A 52 -13.20 5.37 -14.05
C SER A 52 -12.74 4.77 -12.71
N VAL A 53 -11.46 4.89 -12.41
CA VAL A 53 -10.88 4.52 -11.11
C VAL A 53 -11.54 5.33 -9.98
N ARG A 54 -11.62 6.67 -10.10
CA ARG A 54 -12.28 7.53 -9.10
C ARG A 54 -13.72 7.12 -8.83
N ARG A 55 -14.48 6.80 -9.89
CA ARG A 55 -15.87 6.31 -9.75
C ARG A 55 -15.93 4.99 -8.99
N MET A 56 -14.96 4.09 -9.20
CA MET A 56 -14.88 2.83 -8.45
C MET A 56 -14.56 3.07 -6.97
N LEU A 57 -13.57 3.92 -6.70
CA LEU A 57 -13.17 4.28 -5.33
C LEU A 57 -14.29 4.99 -4.55
N ALA A 58 -15.12 5.77 -5.25
CA ALA A 58 -16.28 6.45 -4.67
C ALA A 58 -17.51 5.54 -4.53
N GLU A 59 -17.51 4.32 -5.07
CA GLU A 59 -18.65 3.43 -4.97
C GLU A 59 -18.84 2.94 -3.53
N THR A 60 -20.08 2.98 -3.05
CA THR A 60 -20.45 2.64 -1.68
C THR A 60 -21.41 1.46 -1.61
N ARG A 61 -21.92 0.95 -2.74
CA ARG A 61 -22.86 -0.17 -2.79
C ARG A 61 -22.11 -1.48 -3.01
N PRO A 62 -21.97 -2.34 -1.98
CA PRO A 62 -21.23 -3.59 -2.10
C PRO A 62 -21.76 -4.52 -3.21
N ARG A 63 -23.08 -4.57 -3.39
CA ARG A 63 -23.71 -5.37 -4.45
C ARG A 63 -23.20 -4.99 -5.84
N ARG A 64 -23.01 -3.69 -6.11
CA ARG A 64 -22.51 -3.22 -7.41
C ARG A 64 -21.04 -3.59 -7.59
N LEU A 65 -20.23 -3.49 -6.55
CA LEU A 65 -18.83 -3.90 -6.59
C LEU A 65 -18.67 -5.41 -6.85
N TRP A 66 -19.47 -6.24 -6.18
CA TRP A 66 -19.52 -7.68 -6.45
C TRP A 66 -19.97 -7.99 -7.89
N GLN A 67 -20.92 -7.23 -8.44
CA GLN A 67 -21.29 -7.35 -9.85
C GLN A 67 -20.13 -7.00 -10.79
N VAL A 68 -19.34 -5.97 -10.47
CA VAL A 68 -18.14 -5.63 -11.26
C VAL A 68 -17.11 -6.76 -11.18
N ALA A 69 -16.81 -7.27 -9.99
CA ALA A 69 -15.89 -8.39 -9.82
C ALA A 69 -16.36 -9.64 -10.60
N ARG A 70 -17.66 -9.96 -10.60
CA ARG A 70 -18.21 -11.06 -11.43
C ARG A 70 -18.02 -10.82 -12.92
N ARG A 71 -18.32 -9.60 -13.38
CA ARG A 71 -18.15 -9.22 -14.79
C ARG A 71 -16.69 -9.32 -15.25
N MET A 72 -15.73 -9.17 -14.35
CA MET A 72 -14.30 -9.38 -14.65
C MET A 72 -14.02 -10.84 -15.01
N LEU A 73 -14.54 -11.79 -14.21
CA LEU A 73 -14.43 -13.22 -14.51
C LEU A 73 -15.11 -13.61 -15.83
N GLU A 74 -16.19 -12.90 -16.19
CA GLU A 74 -16.89 -13.07 -17.46
C GLU A 74 -16.19 -12.37 -18.65
N GLY A 75 -15.04 -11.72 -18.45
CA GLY A 75 -14.34 -10.95 -19.49
C GLY A 75 -15.09 -9.69 -19.96
N LYS A 76 -16.09 -9.22 -19.22
CA LYS A 76 -16.94 -8.06 -19.56
C LYS A 76 -16.42 -6.74 -19.04
N VAL A 77 -15.37 -6.77 -18.21
CA VAL A 77 -14.58 -5.61 -17.75
C VAL A 77 -13.12 -6.05 -17.61
N ALA A 78 -12.19 -5.09 -17.61
CA ALA A 78 -10.76 -5.36 -17.43
C ALA A 78 -10.45 -6.02 -16.08
N TRP A 79 -9.40 -6.83 -16.05
CA TRP A 79 -8.92 -7.53 -14.85
C TRP A 79 -8.69 -6.58 -13.66
N ASP A 80 -7.90 -5.52 -13.88
CA ASP A 80 -7.56 -4.54 -12.84
C ASP A 80 -8.79 -3.79 -12.30
N THR A 81 -9.84 -3.64 -13.12
CA THR A 81 -11.10 -3.05 -12.68
C THR A 81 -11.83 -3.92 -11.66
N GLY A 82 -11.81 -5.25 -11.84
CA GLY A 82 -12.41 -6.18 -10.89
C GLY A 82 -11.58 -6.33 -9.62
N VAL A 83 -10.25 -6.35 -9.72
CA VAL A 83 -9.34 -6.33 -8.56
C VAL A 83 -9.55 -5.06 -7.73
N LEU A 84 -9.66 -3.90 -8.39
CA LEU A 84 -9.98 -2.64 -7.72
C LEU A 84 -11.35 -2.68 -7.01
N ALA A 85 -12.35 -3.33 -7.61
CA ALA A 85 -13.66 -3.50 -6.98
C ALA A 85 -13.60 -4.36 -5.71
N LEU A 86 -12.78 -5.42 -5.69
CA LEU A 86 -12.55 -6.26 -4.50
C LEU A 86 -11.81 -5.49 -3.41
N THR A 87 -10.79 -4.72 -3.77
CA THR A 87 -10.11 -3.79 -2.85
C THR A 87 -11.10 -2.84 -2.20
N ARG A 88 -11.97 -2.21 -2.99
CA ARG A 88 -12.98 -1.30 -2.47
C ARG A 88 -14.01 -2.02 -1.60
N LEU A 89 -14.38 -3.26 -1.92
CA LEU A 89 -15.26 -4.08 -1.09
C LEU A 89 -14.69 -4.33 0.31
N ALA A 90 -13.38 -4.55 0.42
CA ALA A 90 -12.73 -4.76 1.70
C ALA A 90 -12.92 -3.55 2.62
N GLU A 91 -12.76 -2.34 2.10
CA GLU A 91 -12.98 -1.10 2.87
C GLU A 91 -14.41 -0.91 3.37
N LEU A 92 -15.41 -1.45 2.65
CA LEU A 92 -16.82 -1.29 3.04
C LEU A 92 -17.22 -2.21 4.18
N ARG A 93 -16.42 -3.24 4.52
CA ARG A 93 -16.67 -4.19 5.62
C ARG A 93 -18.09 -4.76 5.61
N TRP A 94 -18.63 -5.05 4.42
CA TRP A 94 -20.01 -5.51 4.29
C TRP A 94 -20.12 -6.98 4.74
N PRO A 95 -20.86 -7.32 5.82
CA PRO A 95 -20.83 -8.66 6.40
C PRO A 95 -21.21 -9.79 5.42
N ALA A 96 -22.13 -9.52 4.49
CA ALA A 96 -22.55 -10.49 3.48
C ALA A 96 -21.46 -10.81 2.44
N SER A 97 -20.33 -10.09 2.44
CA SER A 97 -19.16 -10.42 1.63
C SER A 97 -18.45 -11.69 2.11
N HIS A 98 -18.58 -12.10 3.38
CA HIS A 98 -17.88 -13.27 3.92
C HIS A 98 -18.22 -14.55 3.14
N ASP A 99 -19.51 -14.85 2.97
CA ASP A 99 -19.96 -16.03 2.24
C ASP A 99 -19.55 -15.99 0.76
N SER A 100 -19.52 -14.78 0.17
CA SER A 100 -19.08 -14.58 -1.20
C SER A 100 -17.58 -14.87 -1.35
N VAL A 101 -16.76 -14.39 -0.42
CA VAL A 101 -15.31 -14.66 -0.38
C VAL A 101 -15.04 -16.16 -0.24
N LEU A 102 -15.68 -16.83 0.72
CA LEU A 102 -15.50 -18.27 0.94
C LEU A 102 -15.93 -19.07 -0.30
N SER A 103 -17.06 -18.72 -0.89
CA SER A 103 -17.57 -19.36 -2.10
C SER A 103 -16.61 -19.20 -3.28
N TRP A 104 -16.08 -18.00 -3.51
CA TRP A 104 -15.12 -17.74 -4.58
C TRP A 104 -13.80 -18.46 -4.37
N ARG A 105 -13.22 -18.42 -3.17
CA ARG A 105 -11.98 -19.14 -2.87
C ARG A 105 -12.15 -20.64 -3.14
N LYS A 106 -13.27 -21.23 -2.70
CA LYS A 106 -13.59 -22.63 -2.96
C LYS A 106 -13.67 -22.92 -4.47
N GLN A 107 -14.44 -22.13 -5.22
CA GLN A 107 -14.60 -22.32 -6.67
C GLN A 107 -13.27 -22.18 -7.43
N ILE A 108 -12.40 -21.23 -7.04
CA ILE A 108 -11.07 -21.06 -7.65
C ILE A 108 -10.21 -22.30 -7.40
N VAL A 109 -10.13 -22.77 -6.14
CA VAL A 109 -9.35 -23.98 -5.79
C VAL A 109 -9.87 -25.22 -6.51
N GLN A 110 -11.19 -25.32 -6.71
CA GLN A 110 -11.82 -26.46 -7.38
C GLN A 110 -11.74 -26.39 -8.91
N GLY A 111 -11.36 -25.24 -9.48
CA GLY A 111 -11.36 -25.03 -10.93
C GLY A 111 -12.75 -24.87 -11.54
N ASP A 112 -13.76 -24.53 -10.73
CA ASP A 112 -15.16 -24.37 -11.16
C ASP A 112 -15.40 -23.07 -11.94
N ILE A 113 -14.44 -22.14 -11.88
CA ILE A 113 -14.45 -20.88 -12.62
C ILE A 113 -13.30 -20.95 -13.64
N PRO A 114 -13.57 -20.85 -14.95
CA PRO A 114 -12.50 -20.71 -15.92
C PRO A 114 -11.88 -19.30 -15.84
N PRO A 115 -10.54 -19.15 -15.82
CA PRO A 115 -9.91 -17.83 -15.91
C PRO A 115 -10.22 -17.17 -17.26
N PRO A 116 -10.38 -15.84 -17.31
CA PRO A 116 -10.21 -15.09 -18.54
C PRO A 116 -8.84 -15.37 -19.20
N PRO A 117 -8.71 -15.20 -20.53
CA PRO A 117 -7.44 -15.40 -21.22
C PRO A 117 -6.30 -14.57 -20.59
N ALA A 118 -5.11 -15.20 -20.47
CA ALA A 118 -3.90 -14.59 -19.93
C ALA A 118 -4.02 -14.05 -18.48
N THR A 119 -4.90 -14.62 -17.66
CA THR A 119 -5.03 -14.28 -16.23
C THR A 119 -4.91 -15.52 -15.35
N ASP A 120 -4.42 -15.34 -14.12
CA ASP A 120 -4.40 -16.37 -13.09
C ASP A 120 -5.44 -16.02 -12.02
N LEU A 121 -6.39 -16.93 -11.75
CA LEU A 121 -7.39 -16.71 -10.70
C LEU A 121 -6.76 -16.64 -9.30
N MET A 122 -5.57 -17.20 -9.13
CA MET A 122 -4.82 -17.11 -7.87
C MET A 122 -4.45 -15.66 -7.52
N ASP A 123 -4.35 -14.77 -8.51
CA ASP A 123 -4.10 -13.33 -8.28
C ASP A 123 -5.25 -12.65 -7.52
N LEU A 124 -6.44 -13.28 -7.46
CA LEU A 124 -7.57 -12.77 -6.68
C LEU A 124 -7.44 -13.08 -5.19
N PHE A 125 -6.61 -14.04 -4.78
CA PHE A 125 -6.51 -14.46 -3.38
C PHE A 125 -6.12 -13.33 -2.43
N PRO A 126 -5.12 -12.47 -2.71
CA PRO A 126 -4.81 -11.34 -1.85
C PRO A 126 -5.99 -10.37 -1.67
N SER A 127 -6.73 -10.08 -2.74
CA SER A 127 -7.89 -9.20 -2.67
C SER A 127 -9.05 -9.82 -1.89
N LEU A 128 -9.30 -11.12 -2.07
CA LEU A 128 -10.31 -11.87 -1.30
C LEU A 128 -9.91 -11.98 0.18
N ARG A 129 -8.62 -12.17 0.46
CA ARG A 129 -8.05 -12.19 1.80
C ARG A 129 -8.20 -10.84 2.49
N ALA A 130 -7.95 -9.74 1.80
CA ALA A 130 -8.16 -8.39 2.30
C ALA A 130 -9.62 -8.14 2.73
N VAL A 131 -10.60 -8.63 1.97
CA VAL A 131 -12.03 -8.53 2.33
C VAL A 131 -12.32 -9.27 3.64
N ASP A 132 -11.85 -10.52 3.76
CA ASP A 132 -12.01 -11.32 4.98
C ASP A 132 -11.34 -10.67 6.20
N LEU A 133 -10.10 -10.20 6.04
CA LEU A 133 -9.37 -9.52 7.11
C LEU A 133 -10.05 -8.21 7.54
N GLU A 134 -10.53 -7.36 6.63
CA GLU A 134 -11.23 -6.13 7.05
C GLU A 134 -12.57 -6.42 7.76
N LEU A 135 -13.25 -7.52 7.44
CA LEU A 135 -14.40 -7.99 8.21
C LEU A 135 -14.01 -8.41 9.63
N GLN A 136 -12.94 -9.20 9.76
CA GLN A 136 -12.40 -9.61 11.06
C GLN A 136 -11.91 -8.40 11.87
N ARG A 137 -11.23 -7.44 11.24
CA ARG A 137 -10.84 -6.17 11.84
C ARG A 137 -12.05 -5.39 12.34
N GLY A 138 -13.14 -5.34 11.56
CA GLY A 138 -14.40 -4.73 11.98
C GLY A 138 -15.03 -5.38 13.21
N ALA A 139 -14.88 -6.71 13.36
CA ALA A 139 -15.44 -7.47 14.47
C ALA A 139 -14.56 -7.48 15.73
N HIS A 140 -13.23 -7.55 15.58
CA HIS A 140 -12.28 -7.78 16.66
C HIS A 140 -11.40 -6.56 16.99
N GLY A 141 -11.35 -5.56 16.11
CA GLY A 141 -10.58 -4.34 16.27
C GLY A 141 -9.12 -4.42 15.81
N ASP A 142 -8.47 -3.26 15.76
CA ASP A 142 -7.15 -3.06 15.16
C ASP A 142 -6.03 -3.79 15.91
N GLN A 143 -6.08 -3.84 17.24
CA GLN A 143 -5.05 -4.51 18.05
C GLN A 143 -5.07 -6.03 17.85
N TRP A 144 -6.26 -6.63 17.74
CA TRP A 144 -6.40 -8.05 17.44
C TRP A 144 -5.81 -8.37 16.07
N MET A 145 -6.18 -7.57 15.06
CA MET A 145 -5.68 -7.73 13.70
C MET A 145 -4.15 -7.59 13.61
N LEU A 146 -3.59 -6.60 14.31
CA LEU A 146 -2.14 -6.42 14.39
C LEU A 146 -1.46 -7.67 14.97
N ASN A 147 -1.95 -8.18 16.11
CA ASN A 147 -1.35 -9.35 16.76
C ASN A 147 -1.46 -10.60 15.88
N ASP A 148 -2.60 -10.81 15.23
CA ASP A 148 -2.87 -11.92 14.32
C ASP A 148 -1.90 -11.91 13.12
N ILE A 149 -1.74 -10.77 12.44
CA ILE A 149 -0.79 -10.64 11.32
C ILE A 149 0.65 -10.80 11.81
N LEU A 150 1.03 -10.15 12.91
CA LEU A 150 2.40 -10.21 13.44
C LEU A 150 2.84 -11.64 13.78
N ALA A 151 1.93 -12.49 14.25
CA ALA A 151 2.20 -13.88 14.57
C ALA A 151 2.57 -14.72 13.34
N ARG A 152 2.11 -14.34 12.13
CA ARG A 152 2.34 -15.10 10.88
C ARG A 152 3.64 -14.74 10.15
N ILE A 153 4.25 -13.60 10.48
CA ILE A 153 5.45 -13.09 9.79
C ILE A 153 6.66 -14.04 9.91
N PRO A 154 6.96 -14.61 11.10
CA PRO A 154 8.11 -15.51 11.24
C PRO A 154 8.05 -16.76 10.37
N ASP A 155 6.85 -17.24 10.09
CA ASP A 155 6.63 -18.44 9.28
C ASP A 155 6.30 -18.14 7.81
N ALA A 156 6.40 -16.86 7.41
CA ALA A 156 6.05 -16.37 6.07
C ALA A 156 4.60 -16.72 5.64
N HIS A 157 3.70 -16.89 6.61
CA HIS A 157 2.31 -17.27 6.34
C HIS A 157 1.42 -16.04 6.14
N TYR A 158 1.83 -15.13 5.26
CA TYR A 158 1.11 -13.89 4.96
C TYR A 158 1.22 -13.56 3.47
N ASP A 159 0.23 -12.86 2.92
CA ASP A 159 0.23 -12.43 1.52
C ASP A 159 0.08 -10.90 1.37
N GLN A 160 -0.13 -10.44 0.13
CA GLN A 160 -0.31 -9.01 -0.15
C GLN A 160 -1.60 -8.43 0.48
N GLY A 161 -2.63 -9.25 0.70
CA GLY A 161 -3.83 -8.88 1.44
C GLY A 161 -3.55 -8.63 2.92
N ASP A 162 -2.73 -9.47 3.56
CA ASP A 162 -2.24 -9.22 4.93
C ASP A 162 -1.42 -7.92 5.00
N ALA A 163 -0.46 -7.75 4.08
CA ALA A 163 0.37 -6.55 4.01
C ALA A 163 -0.46 -5.28 3.85
N TRP A 164 -1.52 -5.36 3.04
CA TRP A 164 -2.45 -4.27 2.85
C TRP A 164 -3.20 -3.86 4.10
N VAL A 165 -3.85 -4.81 4.78
CA VAL A 165 -4.62 -4.51 6.00
C VAL A 165 -3.70 -3.93 7.06
N LEU A 166 -2.50 -4.51 7.21
CA LEU A 166 -1.48 -4.05 8.14
C LEU A 166 -1.09 -2.59 7.91
N GLY A 167 -0.85 -2.20 6.65
CA GLY A 167 -0.50 -0.82 6.28
C GLY A 167 -1.56 0.23 6.62
N ARG A 168 -2.79 -0.21 6.95
CA ARG A 168 -3.96 0.61 7.31
C ARG A 168 -4.31 0.60 8.79
N LEU A 169 -3.56 -0.12 9.61
CA LEU A 169 -3.72 -0.10 11.07
C LEU A 169 -3.08 1.16 11.69
N GLY A 170 -2.34 1.94 10.91
CA GLY A 170 -1.76 3.22 11.33
C GLY A 170 -0.51 3.07 12.20
N ALA A 171 -0.28 4.06 13.08
CA ALA A 171 1.01 4.23 13.74
C ALA A 171 1.45 3.06 14.61
N GLY A 172 0.52 2.45 15.36
CA GLY A 172 0.85 1.30 16.20
C GLY A 172 1.40 0.10 15.43
N ALA A 173 0.94 -0.12 14.19
CA ALA A 173 1.47 -1.18 13.33
C ALA A 173 2.83 -0.81 12.73
N ALA A 174 2.99 0.44 12.30
CA ALA A 174 4.26 0.96 11.79
C ALA A 174 5.38 0.86 12.85
N ASP A 175 5.10 1.32 14.07
CA ASP A 175 6.01 1.25 15.21
C ASP A 175 6.38 -0.19 15.55
N SER A 176 5.38 -1.09 15.56
CA SER A 176 5.59 -2.51 15.85
C SER A 176 6.50 -3.18 14.82
N LEU A 177 6.32 -2.87 13.53
CA LEU A 177 7.16 -3.40 12.46
C LEU A 177 8.59 -2.83 12.54
N ALA A 178 8.72 -1.51 12.72
CA ALA A 178 10.01 -0.85 12.84
C ALA A 178 10.81 -1.36 14.04
N ALA A 179 10.18 -1.51 15.20
CA ALA A 179 10.81 -2.06 16.39
C ALA A 179 11.31 -3.49 16.17
N ARG A 180 10.50 -4.36 15.57
CA ARG A 180 10.89 -5.75 15.27
C ARG A 180 11.99 -5.84 14.22
N PHE A 181 11.93 -5.00 13.19
CA PHE A 181 12.97 -4.86 12.17
C PHE A 181 14.33 -4.49 12.79
N LEU A 182 14.34 -3.51 13.70
CA LEU A 182 15.55 -3.06 14.37
C LEU A 182 16.07 -4.07 15.40
N ALA A 183 15.19 -4.78 16.09
CA ALA A 183 15.54 -5.73 17.14
C ALA A 183 16.06 -7.08 16.60
N THR A 184 15.59 -7.53 15.44
CA THR A 184 16.01 -8.83 14.90
C THR A 184 17.38 -8.77 14.23
N THR A 185 18.18 -9.82 14.34
CA THR A 185 19.42 -10.02 13.56
C THR A 185 19.23 -10.95 12.37
N ASP A 186 18.09 -11.64 12.29
CA ASP A 186 17.72 -12.52 11.19
C ASP A 186 17.45 -11.69 9.93
N ARG A 187 18.25 -11.93 8.88
CA ARG A 187 18.17 -11.21 7.62
C ARG A 187 16.84 -11.41 6.91
N ASP A 188 16.31 -12.64 6.92
CA ASP A 188 15.08 -12.95 6.20
C ASP A 188 13.89 -12.30 6.92
N LEU A 189 13.88 -12.30 8.25
CA LEU A 189 12.90 -11.52 9.01
C LEU A 189 13.02 -10.02 8.75
N ARG A 190 14.23 -9.44 8.66
CA ARG A 190 14.39 -8.02 8.28
C ARG A 190 13.79 -7.71 6.92
N VAL A 191 14.02 -8.57 5.92
CA VAL A 191 13.44 -8.39 4.58
C VAL A 191 11.92 -8.46 4.63
N ARG A 192 11.34 -9.37 5.42
CA ARG A 192 9.89 -9.49 5.59
C ARG A 192 9.29 -8.25 6.25
N TYR A 193 9.87 -7.78 7.36
CA TYR A 193 9.41 -6.56 8.02
C TYR A 193 9.55 -5.33 7.11
N LEU A 194 10.63 -5.21 6.35
CA LEU A 194 10.79 -4.13 5.38
C LEU A 194 9.74 -4.20 4.26
N THR A 195 9.44 -5.39 3.76
CA THR A 195 8.38 -5.61 2.77
C THR A 195 7.03 -5.17 3.33
N LEU A 196 6.72 -5.46 4.59
CA LEU A 196 5.46 -5.04 5.20
C LEU A 196 5.42 -3.54 5.47
N MET A 197 6.55 -2.94 5.90
CA MET A 197 6.66 -1.48 6.08
C MET A 197 6.45 -0.71 4.78
N SER A 198 6.74 -1.30 3.60
CA SER A 198 6.52 -0.61 2.32
C SER A 198 5.05 -0.41 1.96
N TYR A 199 4.12 -1.08 2.65
CA TYR A 199 2.67 -0.86 2.52
C TYR A 199 2.12 0.15 3.54
N SER A 200 2.93 0.61 4.49
CA SER A 200 2.48 1.53 5.54
C SER A 200 2.30 2.95 4.99
N THR A 201 1.22 3.60 5.44
CA THR A 201 0.94 4.99 5.08
C THR A 201 1.32 6.00 6.14
N ASP A 202 1.95 5.51 7.21
CA ASP A 202 2.44 6.31 8.32
C ASP A 202 3.74 7.05 7.96
N THR A 203 3.71 8.37 8.17
CA THR A 203 4.83 9.26 7.90
C THR A 203 5.97 9.11 8.92
N THR A 204 5.73 8.50 10.08
CA THR A 204 6.79 8.22 11.08
C THR A 204 7.89 7.31 10.54
N LEU A 205 7.60 6.49 9.52
CA LEU A 205 8.56 5.58 8.90
C LEU A 205 9.52 6.28 7.93
N ILE A 206 9.24 7.52 7.48
CA ILE A 206 10.04 8.22 6.47
C ILE A 206 11.54 8.22 6.82
N PRO A 207 11.97 8.59 8.04
CA PRO A 207 13.40 8.64 8.37
C PRO A 207 14.06 7.26 8.33
N LEU A 208 13.35 6.20 8.74
CA LEU A 208 13.89 4.84 8.71
C LEU A 208 14.02 4.34 7.27
N LEU A 209 12.98 4.49 6.45
CA LEU A 209 12.98 4.07 5.05
C LEU A 209 14.04 4.83 4.24
N GLN A 210 14.20 6.13 4.48
CA GLN A 210 15.25 6.96 3.88
C GLN A 210 16.65 6.37 4.15
N ARG A 211 16.94 6.04 5.42
CA ARG A 211 18.22 5.45 5.82
C ARG A 211 18.43 4.06 5.21
N ILE A 212 17.38 3.23 5.18
CA ILE A 212 17.44 1.90 4.57
C ILE A 212 17.73 2.01 3.08
N HIS A 213 17.04 2.88 2.34
CA HIS A 213 17.30 3.06 0.90
C HIS A 213 18.71 3.59 0.62
N ALA A 214 19.22 4.50 1.46
CA ALA A 214 20.57 5.04 1.28
C ALA A 214 21.68 4.01 1.48
N ALA A 215 21.50 3.09 2.45
CA ALA A 215 22.49 2.09 2.84
C ALA A 215 21.85 0.81 3.39
N PRO A 216 21.27 -0.07 2.54
CA PRO A 216 20.62 -1.31 3.00
C PRO A 216 21.58 -2.25 3.74
N ASP A 217 22.84 -2.28 3.30
CA ASP A 217 23.95 -3.03 3.90
C ASP A 217 24.18 -2.70 5.38
N SER A 218 24.00 -1.43 5.77
CA SER A 218 24.11 -0.98 7.16
C SER A 218 23.02 -1.57 8.07
N PHE A 219 21.97 -2.15 7.47
CA PHE A 219 20.92 -2.90 8.14
C PHE A 219 21.00 -4.41 7.84
N ASN A 220 22.16 -4.93 7.42
CA ASN A 220 22.34 -6.35 7.06
C ASN A 220 21.33 -6.81 5.98
N LEU A 221 20.93 -5.93 5.07
CA LEU A 221 20.02 -6.26 3.97
C LEU A 221 20.79 -6.45 2.67
N PRO A 222 20.32 -7.32 1.75
CA PRO A 222 20.76 -7.29 0.37
C PRO A 222 20.54 -5.91 -0.25
N LEU A 223 21.47 -5.41 -1.07
CA LEU A 223 21.34 -4.08 -1.68
C LEU A 223 20.04 -3.92 -2.46
N ARG A 224 19.62 -4.94 -3.22
CA ARG A 224 18.34 -4.93 -3.95
C ARG A 224 17.11 -4.73 -3.06
N ALA A 225 17.19 -5.01 -1.76
CA ALA A 225 16.10 -4.73 -0.84
C ALA A 225 15.86 -3.23 -0.62
N GLY A 226 16.81 -2.36 -0.99
CA GLY A 226 16.64 -0.91 -0.98
C GLY A 226 15.47 -0.42 -1.84
N ALA A 227 15.10 -1.16 -2.90
CA ALA A 227 13.92 -0.85 -3.71
C ALA A 227 12.62 -0.88 -2.87
N ARG A 228 12.51 -1.78 -1.88
CA ARG A 228 11.33 -1.83 -0.99
C ARG A 228 11.20 -0.56 -0.12
N ALA A 229 12.33 0.01 0.28
CA ALA A 229 12.32 1.27 1.02
C ALA A 229 11.93 2.46 0.13
N SER A 230 12.37 2.46 -1.14
CA SER A 230 11.92 3.40 -2.15
C SER A 230 10.41 3.29 -2.40
N ASP A 231 9.93 2.04 -2.55
CA ASP A 231 8.50 1.71 -2.69
C ASP A 231 7.71 2.26 -1.51
N GLY A 232 8.18 2.05 -0.27
CA GLY A 232 7.54 2.59 0.93
C GLY A 232 7.48 4.12 0.97
N LEU A 233 8.54 4.82 0.54
CA LEU A 233 8.53 6.29 0.47
C LEU A 233 7.58 6.82 -0.60
N ALA A 234 7.55 6.18 -1.77
CA ALA A 234 6.61 6.46 -2.85
C ALA A 234 5.17 6.18 -2.40
N TRP A 235 4.99 5.08 -1.67
CA TRP A 235 3.73 4.64 -1.11
C TRP A 235 3.20 5.61 -0.06
N ILE A 236 4.01 6.10 0.89
CA ILE A 236 3.61 7.17 1.82
C ILE A 236 3.16 8.41 1.04
N GLY A 237 3.91 8.78 0.01
CA GLY A 237 3.49 9.73 -1.01
C GLY A 237 3.37 11.20 -0.59
N THR A 238 3.72 11.57 0.63
CA THR A 238 3.72 12.98 1.05
C THR A 238 4.87 13.75 0.40
N ARG A 239 4.81 15.08 0.42
CA ARG A 239 5.94 15.92 0.00
C ARG A 239 7.24 15.52 0.72
N ALA A 240 7.16 15.31 2.03
CA ALA A 240 8.30 14.91 2.86
C ALA A 240 8.87 13.54 2.46
N SER A 241 8.02 12.56 2.15
CA SER A 241 8.51 11.23 1.74
C SER A 241 9.11 11.24 0.33
N MET A 242 8.55 12.05 -0.58
CA MET A 242 9.12 12.24 -1.93
C MET A 242 10.46 12.96 -1.87
N GLN A 243 10.61 13.96 -1.00
CA GLN A 243 11.89 14.61 -0.76
C GLN A 243 12.90 13.63 -0.14
N ALA A 244 12.49 12.87 0.87
CA ALA A 244 13.34 11.87 1.51
C ALA A 244 13.83 10.81 0.51
N LEU A 245 13.00 10.43 -0.48
CA LEU A 245 13.42 9.54 -1.56
C LEU A 245 14.54 10.15 -2.41
N LEU A 246 14.41 11.41 -2.83
CA LEU A 246 15.46 12.12 -3.58
C LEU A 246 16.76 12.21 -2.76
N ASP A 247 16.65 12.57 -1.49
CA ASP A 247 17.79 12.69 -0.58
C ASP A 247 18.47 11.33 -0.35
N ALA A 248 17.70 10.26 -0.19
CA ALA A 248 18.23 8.90 -0.04
C ALA A 248 18.98 8.44 -1.29
N ARG A 249 18.47 8.75 -2.49
CA ARG A 249 19.16 8.45 -3.76
C ARG A 249 20.47 9.23 -3.88
N ALA A 250 20.47 10.52 -3.53
CA ALA A 250 21.68 11.33 -3.52
C ALA A 250 22.73 10.77 -2.54
N ALA A 251 22.31 10.39 -1.33
CA ALA A 251 23.18 9.77 -0.33
C ALA A 251 23.72 8.41 -0.80
N ALA A 252 22.88 7.55 -1.39
CA ALA A 252 23.29 6.27 -1.96
C ALA A 252 24.31 6.44 -3.09
N ARG A 253 24.11 7.44 -3.95
CA ARG A 253 25.03 7.80 -5.03
C ARG A 253 26.38 8.26 -4.49
N ALA A 254 26.38 9.16 -3.50
CA ALA A 254 27.60 9.67 -2.86
C ALA A 254 28.39 8.56 -2.16
N ARG A 255 27.71 7.57 -1.58
CA ARG A 255 28.33 6.38 -0.95
C ARG A 255 28.80 5.32 -1.96
N GLY A 256 28.28 5.34 -3.19
CA GLY A 256 28.47 4.23 -4.13
C GLY A 256 27.71 2.96 -3.74
N THR A 257 26.65 3.05 -2.93
CA THR A 257 25.88 1.92 -2.40
C THR A 257 25.43 0.95 -3.50
N TYR A 258 25.07 1.48 -4.67
CA TYR A 258 24.57 0.71 -5.80
C TYR A 258 25.50 0.74 -7.03
N ALA A 259 26.79 0.93 -6.81
CA ALA A 259 27.76 1.05 -7.91
C ALA A 259 28.05 -0.26 -8.65
N ASP A 260 27.64 -1.42 -8.10
CA ASP A 260 27.80 -2.72 -8.77
C ASP A 260 26.91 -2.79 -10.03
N PRO A 261 27.50 -2.91 -11.24
CA PRO A 261 26.75 -3.01 -12.49
C PRO A 261 25.75 -4.17 -12.53
N LYS A 262 25.97 -5.24 -11.74
CA LYS A 262 25.03 -6.38 -11.63
C LYS A 262 23.70 -6.00 -10.99
N LEU A 263 23.59 -4.82 -10.38
CA LEU A 263 22.36 -4.27 -9.83
C LEU A 263 21.55 -3.50 -10.87
N GLY A 264 22.12 -3.19 -12.04
CA GLY A 264 21.43 -2.52 -13.14
C GLY A 264 20.35 -3.39 -13.79
N HIS A 265 19.44 -2.73 -14.49
CA HIS A 265 18.35 -3.36 -15.24
C HIS A 265 17.92 -2.46 -16.40
N ALA A 266 17.62 -3.06 -17.57
CA ALA A 266 17.14 -2.35 -18.77
C ALA A 266 17.98 -1.10 -19.13
N ASP A 267 19.30 -1.29 -19.26
CA ASP A 267 20.30 -0.25 -19.58
C ASP A 267 20.42 0.91 -18.57
N LEU A 268 19.75 0.80 -17.42
CA LEU A 268 19.85 1.75 -16.32
C LEU A 268 20.67 1.15 -15.17
N ASP A 269 21.40 2.02 -14.46
CA ASP A 269 21.90 1.66 -13.13
C ASP A 269 20.72 1.45 -12.16
N PHE A 270 21.00 0.90 -10.98
CA PHE A 270 19.96 0.59 -10.00
C PHE A 270 19.08 1.80 -9.66
N LEU A 271 19.68 2.98 -9.48
CA LEU A 271 18.97 4.21 -9.11
C LEU A 271 18.13 4.77 -10.27
N GLY A 272 18.60 4.61 -11.51
CA GLY A 272 17.87 4.92 -12.72
C GLY A 272 16.64 4.01 -12.88
N SER A 273 16.82 2.70 -12.72
CA SER A 273 15.72 1.73 -12.76
C SER A 273 14.68 2.00 -11.66
N ASP A 274 15.12 2.24 -10.42
CA ASP A 274 14.25 2.63 -9.30
C ASP A 274 13.50 3.95 -9.58
N SER A 275 14.14 4.92 -10.21
CA SER A 275 13.49 6.18 -10.61
C SER A 275 12.40 5.94 -11.67
N SER A 276 12.67 5.07 -12.64
CA SER A 276 11.68 4.66 -13.64
C SER A 276 10.48 3.96 -12.99
N SER A 277 10.70 3.04 -12.05
CA SER A 277 9.61 2.37 -11.32
C SER A 277 8.71 3.35 -10.55
N VAL A 278 9.28 4.39 -9.94
CA VAL A 278 8.50 5.44 -9.26
C VAL A 278 7.65 6.24 -10.24
N VAL A 279 8.17 6.56 -11.43
CA VAL A 279 7.37 7.23 -12.47
C VAL A 279 6.26 6.31 -12.95
N SER A 280 6.54 5.04 -13.23
CA SER A 280 5.53 4.06 -13.63
C SER A 280 4.40 3.95 -12.61
N ARG A 281 4.70 3.99 -11.32
CA ARG A 281 3.67 3.84 -10.28
C ARG A 281 2.95 5.14 -9.94
N THR A 282 3.61 6.28 -10.05
CA THR A 282 3.03 7.56 -9.59
C THR A 282 2.60 8.48 -10.72
N GLY A 283 2.95 8.16 -11.97
CA GLY A 283 2.70 8.96 -13.16
C GLY A 283 3.55 10.22 -13.28
N LYS A 284 4.48 10.48 -12.34
CA LYS A 284 5.38 11.64 -12.34
C LYS A 284 6.72 11.31 -11.68
N TRP A 285 7.71 12.13 -11.93
CA TRP A 285 8.97 12.09 -11.20
C TRP A 285 8.78 12.54 -9.75
N ALA A 286 9.57 12.00 -8.82
CA ALA A 286 9.53 12.39 -7.41
C ALA A 286 9.76 13.91 -7.22
N ALA A 287 10.64 14.52 -8.01
CA ALA A 287 10.89 15.97 -7.99
C ALA A 287 9.66 16.80 -8.41
N GLU A 288 8.88 16.32 -9.39
CA GLU A 288 7.62 16.97 -9.77
C GLU A 288 6.60 16.86 -8.65
N TRP A 289 6.52 15.71 -7.97
CA TRP A 289 5.66 15.56 -6.80
C TRP A 289 6.05 16.51 -5.67
N VAL A 290 7.34 16.68 -5.37
CA VAL A 290 7.82 17.65 -4.36
C VAL A 290 7.37 19.09 -4.70
N ALA A 291 7.30 19.44 -5.98
CA ALA A 291 6.90 20.77 -6.42
C ALA A 291 5.38 21.02 -6.31
N VAL A 292 4.55 19.98 -6.51
CA VAL A 292 3.07 20.13 -6.55
C VAL A 292 2.38 19.77 -5.24
N LEU A 293 2.99 18.93 -4.40
CA LEU A 293 2.43 18.57 -3.10
C LEU A 293 2.62 19.71 -2.11
N ARG A 294 1.58 19.99 -1.32
CA ARG A 294 1.57 21.02 -0.29
C ARG A 294 1.95 20.44 1.07
#